data_AF-A0A6I5CTP3-F1
#
_entry.id   AF-A0A6I5CTP3-F1
#
_cell.length_a   1.000
_cell.length_b   1.000
_cell.length_c   1.000
_cell.angle_alpha   90.00
_cell.angle_beta   90.00
_cell.angle_gamma   90.00
#
_symmetry.space_group_name_H-M   'P 1'
#
loop_
_entity.id
_entity.type
_entity.pdbx_description
1 polymer ?
#
loop_
_entity_poly.entity_id
_entity_poly.type
_entity_poly.pdbx_seq_one_letter_code
_entity_poly.pdbx_strand_id
1 'polypeptide(L)'
;TGRRTRAAGPAKPPARADRDTQDSLDALLHNLAKDPALRFTDAGRLLLRRLHRQAASTEEQARLLDDVPAHCAVPVAVFVRRCAELCLEVAEELERRRCQPA
;
A
#
# COMPACT_ATOMS: atom_id res chain seq x y z
N THR A 1 15.83 14.52 -42.92
CA THR A 1 14.58 15.25 -42.60
C THR A 1 13.42 14.27 -42.73
N GLY A 2 12.49 14.03 -41.81
CA GLY A 2 12.30 14.38 -40.41
C GLY A 2 11.37 13.29 -39.85
N ARG A 3 11.69 12.77 -38.66
CA ARG A 3 10.99 11.67 -38.01
C ARG A 3 9.86 12.23 -37.14
N ARG A 4 8.64 11.70 -37.33
CA ARG A 4 7.52 11.52 -36.38
C ARG A 4 7.00 12.73 -35.60
N THR A 5 5.66 12.82 -35.56
CA THR A 5 4.93 12.79 -34.28
C THR A 5 3.62 12.02 -34.46
N ARG A 6 3.52 10.84 -33.85
CA ARG A 6 2.24 10.15 -33.62
C ARG A 6 1.59 10.86 -32.44
N ALA A 7 0.43 11.45 -32.67
CA ALA A 7 -0.40 12.02 -31.62
C ALA A 7 -0.80 10.93 -30.62
N ALA A 8 -0.52 11.14 -29.34
CA ALA A 8 -1.04 10.35 -28.24
C ALA A 8 -2.39 10.96 -27.79
N GLY A 9 -3.49 10.28 -28.11
CA GLY A 9 -4.81 10.52 -27.52
C GLY A 9 -4.92 9.95 -26.10
N PRO A 10 -6.04 10.21 -25.38
CA PRO A 10 -6.05 10.63 -23.99
C PRO A 10 -5.83 9.47 -23.00
N ALA A 11 -4.89 9.64 -22.07
CA ALA A 11 -4.69 8.74 -20.95
C ALA A 11 -5.33 9.30 -19.67
N LYS A 12 -6.51 8.81 -19.29
CA LYS A 12 -7.00 8.73 -17.90
C LYS A 12 -8.06 7.61 -17.82
N PRO A 13 -8.13 6.74 -16.76
CA PRO A 13 -7.75 7.02 -15.37
C PRO A 13 -6.94 5.92 -14.62
N PRO A 14 -5.72 6.21 -14.14
CA PRO A 14 -5.17 5.50 -12.96
C PRO A 14 -6.11 5.66 -11.75
N ALA A 15 -6.80 6.81 -11.64
CA ALA A 15 -7.67 7.15 -10.52
C ALA A 15 -8.87 6.22 -10.27
N ARG A 16 -9.32 5.41 -11.23
CA ARG A 16 -10.41 4.43 -10.98
C ARG A 16 -9.86 3.13 -10.41
N ALA A 17 -8.82 2.57 -11.04
CA ALA A 17 -8.17 1.35 -10.56
C ALA A 17 -7.56 1.53 -9.17
N ASP A 18 -6.96 2.69 -8.89
CA ASP A 18 -6.43 3.03 -7.57
C ASP A 18 -7.55 3.08 -6.52
N ARG A 19 -8.72 3.62 -6.88
CA ARG A 19 -9.88 3.72 -5.99
C ARG A 19 -10.51 2.36 -5.72
N ASP A 20 -10.66 1.52 -6.75
CA ASP A 20 -11.18 0.15 -6.60
C ASP A 20 -10.25 -0.73 -5.73
N THR A 21 -8.92 -0.54 -5.87
CA THR A 21 -7.92 -1.22 -5.03
C THR A 21 -7.99 -0.74 -3.59
N GLN A 22 -8.14 0.57 -3.38
CA GLN A 22 -8.28 1.18 -2.07
C GLN A 22 -9.55 0.72 -1.34
N ASP A 23 -10.69 0.74 -2.03
CA ASP A 23 -11.99 0.27 -1.49
C ASP A 23 -11.89 -1.21 -1.05
N SER A 24 -11.12 -2.01 -1.80
CA SER A 24 -10.87 -3.42 -1.49
C SER A 24 -9.99 -3.58 -0.24
N LEU A 25 -8.95 -2.75 -0.08
CA LEU A 25 -8.11 -2.73 1.13
C LEU A 25 -8.90 -2.30 2.36
N ASP A 26 -9.71 -1.26 2.25
CA ASP A 26 -10.57 -0.76 3.33
C ASP A 26 -11.58 -1.82 3.79
N ALA A 27 -12.18 -2.56 2.84
CA ALA A 27 -13.06 -3.69 3.15
C ALA A 27 -12.32 -4.82 3.91
N LEU A 28 -11.10 -5.16 3.51
CA LEU A 28 -10.27 -6.16 4.21
C LEU A 28 -9.93 -5.70 5.64
N LEU A 29 -9.53 -4.44 5.81
CA LEU A 29 -9.26 -3.86 7.13
C LEU A 29 -10.50 -3.86 8.01
N HIS A 30 -11.66 -3.52 7.45
CA HIS A 30 -12.92 -3.52 8.18
C HIS A 30 -13.27 -4.92 8.71
N ASN A 31 -13.01 -5.97 7.91
CA ASN A 31 -13.22 -7.35 8.33
C ASN A 31 -12.22 -7.78 9.41
N LEU A 32 -10.93 -7.46 9.26
CA LEU A 32 -9.92 -7.73 10.28
C LEU A 32 -10.21 -7.00 11.60
N ALA A 33 -10.70 -5.76 11.51
CA ALA A 33 -11.07 -4.98 12.68
C ALA A 33 -12.30 -5.53 13.42
N LYS A 34 -13.10 -6.42 12.81
CA LYS A 34 -14.20 -7.13 13.50
C LYS A 34 -13.74 -8.37 14.25
N ASP A 35 -12.53 -8.88 13.98
CA ASP A 35 -12.02 -10.08 14.63
C ASP A 35 -11.74 -9.84 16.13
N PRO A 36 -12.43 -10.54 17.06
CA PRO A 36 -12.19 -10.45 18.48
C PRO A 36 -10.72 -10.71 18.87
N ALA A 37 -10.06 -11.68 18.25
CA ALA A 37 -8.68 -12.05 18.58
C ALA A 37 -7.70 -10.90 18.30
N LEU A 38 -7.97 -10.08 17.28
CA LEU A 38 -7.20 -8.90 16.96
C LEU A 38 -7.59 -7.68 17.82
N ARG A 39 -8.89 -7.51 18.12
CA ARG A 39 -9.37 -6.36 18.92
C ARG A 39 -8.96 -6.45 20.38
N PHE A 40 -8.93 -7.66 20.95
CA PHE A 40 -8.74 -7.86 22.39
C PHE A 40 -7.28 -8.06 22.80
N THR A 41 -6.33 -8.11 21.86
CA THR A 41 -4.89 -8.20 22.14
C THR A 41 -4.16 -6.90 21.84
N ASP A 42 -3.12 -6.56 22.62
CA ASP A 42 -2.28 -5.39 22.33
C ASP A 42 -1.55 -5.52 20.98
N ALA A 43 -1.06 -6.73 20.69
CA ALA A 43 -0.42 -7.05 19.42
C ALA A 43 -1.39 -6.88 18.23
N GLY A 44 -2.64 -7.35 18.36
CA GLY A 44 -3.66 -7.20 17.32
C GLY A 44 -4.06 -5.74 17.10
N ARG A 45 -4.23 -4.95 18.16
CA ARG A 45 -4.50 -3.50 18.05
C ARG A 45 -3.34 -2.75 17.39
N LEU A 46 -2.10 -3.10 17.71
CA LEU A 46 -0.91 -2.53 17.06
C LEU A 46 -0.87 -2.87 15.57
N LEU A 47 -1.16 -4.12 15.22
CA LEU A 47 -1.24 -4.58 13.84
C LEU A 47 -2.31 -3.80 13.06
N LEU A 48 -3.53 -3.71 13.59
CA LEU A 48 -4.64 -2.99 12.95
C LEU A 48 -4.29 -1.51 12.71
N ARG A 49 -3.67 -0.84 13.69
CA ARG A 49 -3.21 0.56 13.52
C ARG A 49 -2.17 0.70 12.41
N ARG A 50 -1.21 -0.23 12.33
CA ARG A 50 -0.20 -0.23 11.28
C ARG A 50 -0.84 -0.41 9.90
N LEU A 51 -1.73 -1.40 9.77
CA LEU A 51 -2.43 -1.68 8.51
C LEU A 51 -3.31 -0.50 8.07
N HIS A 52 -4.00 0.15 9.01
CA HIS A 52 -4.81 1.34 8.72
C HIS A 52 -3.97 2.51 8.20
N ARG A 53 -2.75 2.71 8.73
CA ARG A 53 -1.82 3.70 8.19
C ARG A 53 -1.33 3.36 6.77
N GLN A 54 -1.19 2.07 6.46
CA GLN A 54 -0.74 1.61 5.14
C GLN A 54 -1.84 1.72 4.08
N ALA A 55 -3.11 1.55 4.48
CA ALA A 55 -4.26 1.84 3.65
C ALA A 55 -4.57 3.35 3.57
N ALA A 56 -3.61 4.24 3.82
CA ALA A 56 -3.82 5.67 3.57
C ALA A 56 -4.19 5.89 2.09
N SER A 57 -5.12 6.81 1.85
CA SER A 57 -5.68 7.02 0.51
C SER A 57 -4.61 7.35 -0.53
N THR A 58 -4.84 6.93 -1.77
CA THR A 58 -3.96 7.26 -2.90
C THR A 58 -3.76 8.78 -3.07
N GLU A 59 -4.77 9.58 -2.69
CA GLU A 59 -4.67 11.05 -2.70
C GLU A 59 -3.70 11.58 -1.64
N GLU A 60 -3.70 11.00 -0.44
CA GLU A 60 -2.80 11.36 0.65
C GLU A 60 -1.36 10.92 0.35
N GLN A 61 -1.19 9.75 -0.26
CA GLN A 61 0.10 9.27 -0.76
C GLN A 61 0.64 10.16 -1.90
N ALA A 62 -0.21 10.60 -2.83
CA ALA A 62 0.19 11.50 -3.91
C ALA A 62 0.66 12.86 -3.38
N ARG A 63 -0.08 13.45 -2.43
CA ARG A 63 0.32 14.71 -1.78
C ARG A 63 1.66 14.59 -1.05
N LEU A 64 1.88 13.47 -0.35
CA LEU A 64 3.16 13.19 0.30
C LEU A 64 4.31 13.12 -0.71
N LEU A 65 4.09 12.57 -1.90
CA LEU A 65 5.11 12.51 -2.95
C LEU A 65 5.39 13.89 -3.57
N ASP A 66 4.37 14.73 -3.73
CA ASP A 66 4.52 16.11 -4.23
C ASP A 66 5.32 17.01 -3.26
N ASP A 67 5.21 16.75 -1.95
CA ASP A 67 5.93 17.49 -0.91
C ASP A 67 7.39 17.04 -0.71
N VAL A 68 7.83 15.92 -1.31
CA VAL A 68 9.20 15.42 -1.16
C VAL A 68 10.18 16.27 -1.99
N PRO A 69 11.20 16.89 -1.36
CA PRO A 69 12.22 17.64 -2.10
C PRO A 69 12.95 16.76 -3.12
N ALA A 70 13.26 17.31 -4.29
CA ALA A 70 13.87 16.56 -5.40
C ALA A 70 15.18 15.83 -5.01
N HIS A 71 15.98 16.42 -4.12
CA HIS A 71 17.23 15.80 -3.63
C HIS A 71 16.99 14.65 -2.64
N CYS A 72 15.81 14.58 -2.02
CA CYS A 72 15.40 13.50 -1.11
C CYS A 72 14.66 12.36 -1.83
N ALA A 73 14.22 12.56 -3.07
CA ALA A 73 13.40 11.58 -3.78
C ALA A 73 14.08 10.20 -3.89
N VAL A 74 15.38 10.16 -4.23
CA VAL A 74 16.14 8.91 -4.35
C VAL A 74 16.29 8.16 -3.02
N PRO A 75 16.79 8.76 -1.92
CA PRO A 75 16.89 8.06 -0.64
C PRO A 75 15.53 7.65 -0.08
N VAL A 76 14.49 8.47 -0.25
CA VAL A 76 13.11 8.13 0.15
C VAL A 76 12.61 6.92 -0.65
N ALA A 77 12.81 6.89 -1.97
CA ALA A 77 12.41 5.76 -2.81
C ALA A 77 13.12 4.47 -2.40
N VAL A 78 14.43 4.53 -2.09
CA VAL A 78 15.18 3.37 -1.57
C VAL A 78 14.57 2.88 -0.26
N PHE A 79 14.32 3.79 0.69
CA PHE A 79 13.73 3.45 1.98
C PHE A 79 12.35 2.79 1.84
N VAL A 80 11.46 3.39 1.04
CA VAL A 80 10.11 2.85 0.80
C VAL A 80 10.16 1.46 0.16
N ARG A 81 11.09 1.22 -0.78
CA ARG A 81 11.29 -0.11 -1.38
C ARG A 81 11.68 -1.15 -0.33
N ARG A 82 12.62 -0.82 0.57
CA ARG A 82 12.98 -1.74 1.67
C ARG A 82 11.81 -1.98 2.63
N CYS A 83 10.99 -0.97 2.90
CA CYS A 83 9.76 -1.16 3.67
C CYS A 83 8.77 -2.09 2.96
N ALA A 84 8.63 -2.00 1.64
CA ALA A 84 7.77 -2.88 0.86
C ALA A 84 8.26 -4.34 0.92
N GLU A 85 9.56 -4.58 0.75
CA GLU A 85 10.18 -5.90 0.92
C GLU A 85 9.88 -6.50 2.30
N LEU A 86 10.09 -5.73 3.37
CA LEU A 86 9.77 -6.18 4.74
C LEU A 86 8.28 -6.51 4.94
N CYS A 87 7.38 -5.81 4.23
CA CYS A 87 5.95 -6.13 4.31
C CYS A 87 5.63 -7.45 3.60
N LEU A 88 6.30 -7.73 2.47
CA LEU A 88 6.15 -9.01 1.77
C LEU A 88 6.67 -10.18 2.62
N GLU A 89 7.84 -10.05 3.24
CA GLU A 89 8.39 -11.08 4.12
C GLU A 89 7.44 -11.42 5.29
N VAL A 90 6.79 -10.41 5.87
CA VAL A 90 5.78 -10.60 6.92
C VAL A 90 4.55 -11.32 6.39
N ALA A 91 4.05 -10.96 5.20
CA ALA A 91 2.90 -11.62 4.59
C ALA A 91 3.21 -13.11 4.31
N GLU A 92 4.36 -13.40 3.71
CA GLU A 92 4.80 -14.76 3.45
C GLU A 92 4.96 -15.57 4.74
N GLU A 93 5.48 -14.97 5.81
CA GLU A 93 5.60 -15.63 7.12
C GLU A 93 4.24 -15.95 7.73
N LEU A 94 3.26 -15.05 7.62
CA LEU A 94 1.89 -15.30 8.07
C LEU A 94 1.24 -16.44 7.26
N GLU A 95 1.47 -16.49 5.95
CA GLU A 95 1.00 -17.57 5.08
C GLU A 95 1.65 -18.92 5.43
N ARG A 96 2.96 -18.94 5.66
CA ARG A 96 3.68 -20.14 6.12
C ARG A 96 3.12 -20.68 7.42
N ARG A 97 2.90 -19.82 8.42
CA ARG A 97 2.32 -20.21 9.72
C ARG A 97 0.90 -20.77 9.59
N ARG A 98 0.11 -20.28 8.63
CA ARG A 98 -1.23 -20.83 8.34
C ARG A 98 -1.17 -22.21 7.68
N CYS A 99 -0.12 -22.51 6.92
CA CYS A 99 0.09 -23.80 6.26
C CYS A 99 0.81 -24.84 7.14
N GLN A 100 1.31 -24.45 8.32
CA GLN A 100 1.96 -25.37 9.23
C GLN A 100 0.89 -26.12 10.05
N PRO A 101 0.73 -27.45 9.90
CA PRO A 101 -0.17 -28.20 10.76
C PRO A 101 0.38 -28.14 12.20
N ALA A 102 -0.52 -27.89 13.15
CA ALA A 102 -0.24 -27.94 14.58
C ALA A 102 0.23 -29.33 15.02
#